data_AF-A0A0G0XRZ3-F1
#
_entry.id   AF-A0A0G0XRZ3-F1
#
_cell.length_a   1.000
_cell.length_b   1.000
_cell.length_c   1.000
_cell.angle_alpha   90.00
_cell.angle_beta   90.00
_cell.angle_gamma   90.00
#
_symmetry.space_group_name_H-M   'P 1'
#
loop_
_entity.id
_entity.type
_entity.pdbx_description
1 polymer ?
#
loop_
_entity_poly.entity_id
_entity_poly.type
_entity_poly.pdbx_seq_one_letter_code
_entity_poly.pdbx_strand_id
1 'polypeptide(L)'
;MNYWNRNTNLYNKQTVGIPQDAMGDCSRILANFYLQPYDKIVYELCKQNKCKYLRYADDQFLFAEDKNKLHILIFKVSKKLNSLGLSVNQKKVKVRTTEDLINDRSFKIFDLLKEGRDRKDKKKVEQFVDYYLDLLDKSGLVNIKDNGTPLLNKALFCQALKSIDFSKKTKLMSCYLDDEYLKNARAIHLEKIYKLLNKNYRQEFIKKLNTLSRKLIHNAFHYELLNFYEKNAIDSRLVLKRIKKLSNI
;
A
#
# COMPACT_ATOMS: atom_id res chain seq x y z
N MET A 1 -13.66 -6.41 -17.81
CA MET A 1 -12.43 -7.22 -18.01
C MET A 1 -12.85 -8.58 -18.58
N ASN A 2 -13.61 -8.60 -19.68
CA ASN A 2 -14.46 -9.77 -20.02
C ASN A 2 -14.06 -10.49 -21.31
N TYR A 3 -12.99 -10.07 -21.99
CA TYR A 3 -12.74 -10.48 -23.38
C TYR A 3 -11.29 -10.84 -23.71
N TRP A 4 -10.46 -11.17 -22.72
CA TRP A 4 -9.04 -11.46 -22.98
C TRP A 4 -8.80 -12.85 -23.62
N ASN A 5 -9.77 -13.78 -23.50
CA ASN A 5 -9.72 -15.15 -24.03
C ASN A 5 -10.95 -15.49 -24.91
N ARG A 6 -11.36 -14.57 -25.80
CA ARG A 6 -12.54 -14.75 -26.67
C ARG A 6 -12.41 -15.92 -27.64
N ASN A 7 -11.20 -16.19 -28.14
CA ASN A 7 -10.96 -17.27 -29.12
C ASN A 7 -11.05 -18.68 -28.53
N THR A 8 -11.02 -18.84 -27.21
CA THR A 8 -11.03 -20.17 -26.57
C THR A 8 -12.36 -20.51 -25.90
N ASN A 9 -13.13 -19.53 -25.42
CA ASN A 9 -14.22 -19.78 -24.46
C ASN A 9 -15.65 -19.36 -24.90
N LEU A 10 -15.90 -19.16 -26.20
CA LEU A 10 -17.24 -19.05 -26.82
C LEU A 10 -18.37 -18.49 -25.92
N TYR A 11 -18.28 -17.21 -25.54
CA TYR A 11 -19.34 -16.45 -24.83
C TYR A 11 -19.87 -17.02 -23.49
N ASN A 12 -19.22 -18.00 -22.88
CA ASN A 12 -19.62 -18.47 -21.55
C ASN A 12 -19.36 -17.40 -20.48
N LYS A 13 -20.35 -17.19 -19.59
CA LYS A 13 -20.28 -16.25 -18.45
C LYS A 13 -19.16 -16.70 -17.51
N GLN A 14 -18.02 -16.01 -17.53
CA GLN A 14 -16.86 -16.41 -16.73
C GLN A 14 -17.06 -16.03 -15.25
N THR A 15 -17.15 -17.04 -14.39
CA THR A 15 -17.11 -16.94 -12.92
C THR A 15 -15.65 -16.88 -12.43
N VAL A 16 -14.84 -16.01 -13.01
CA VAL A 16 -13.41 -15.88 -12.67
C VAL A 16 -13.20 -14.88 -11.53
N GLY A 17 -12.32 -15.23 -10.60
CA GLY A 17 -11.97 -14.40 -9.45
C GLY A 17 -12.36 -15.04 -8.13
N ILE A 18 -11.56 -14.77 -7.10
CA ILE A 18 -11.81 -15.18 -5.73
C ILE A 18 -12.19 -13.95 -4.88
N PRO A 19 -13.12 -14.07 -3.93
CA PRO A 19 -13.45 -12.97 -3.02
C PRO A 19 -12.22 -12.42 -2.28
N GLN A 20 -12.13 -11.09 -2.16
CA GLN A 20 -11.00 -10.39 -1.52
C GLN A 20 -11.37 -9.76 -0.16
N ASP A 21 -12.54 -10.07 0.37
CA ASP A 21 -13.16 -9.44 1.55
C ASP A 21 -12.54 -9.92 2.89
N ALA A 22 -13.10 -9.47 4.01
CA ALA A 22 -12.54 -9.66 5.35
C ALA A 22 -12.46 -11.14 5.80
N MET A 23 -13.18 -12.05 5.12
CA MET A 23 -13.05 -13.51 5.26
C MET A 23 -11.97 -14.11 4.34
N GLY A 24 -11.19 -13.26 3.66
CA GLY A 24 -10.25 -13.57 2.57
C GLY A 24 -8.94 -14.24 2.99
N ASP A 25 -8.86 -14.82 4.19
CA ASP A 25 -7.71 -15.66 4.53
C ASP A 25 -7.70 -16.95 3.68
N CYS A 26 -8.87 -17.52 3.40
CA CYS A 26 -9.00 -18.65 2.49
C CYS A 26 -8.60 -18.30 1.05
N SER A 27 -8.97 -17.11 0.57
CA SER A 27 -8.62 -16.68 -0.79
C SER A 27 -7.13 -16.41 -0.95
N ARG A 28 -6.46 -15.87 0.07
CA ARG A 28 -4.98 -15.73 0.09
C ARG A 28 -4.27 -17.08 0.03
N ILE A 29 -4.73 -18.05 0.81
CA ILE A 29 -4.18 -19.41 0.80
C ILE A 29 -4.38 -20.04 -0.58
N LEU A 30 -5.60 -19.96 -1.12
CA LEU A 30 -5.94 -20.53 -2.42
C LEU A 30 -5.12 -19.89 -3.55
N ALA A 31 -4.94 -18.57 -3.54
CA ALA A 31 -4.13 -17.86 -4.53
C ALA A 31 -2.66 -18.30 -4.48
N ASN A 32 -2.08 -18.43 -3.28
CA ASN A 32 -0.71 -18.91 -3.13
C ASN A 32 -0.56 -20.37 -3.55
N PHE A 33 -1.52 -21.24 -3.18
CA PHE A 33 -1.55 -22.64 -3.59
C PHE A 33 -1.63 -22.79 -5.11
N TYR A 34 -2.53 -22.03 -5.75
CA TYR A 34 -2.70 -22.02 -7.21
C TYR A 34 -1.41 -21.65 -7.96
N LEU A 35 -0.59 -20.78 -7.38
CA LEU A 35 0.67 -20.32 -7.97
C LEU A 35 1.89 -21.20 -7.64
N GLN A 36 1.78 -22.23 -6.80
CA GLN A 36 2.94 -23.09 -6.49
C GLN A 36 3.56 -23.78 -7.72
N PRO A 37 2.78 -24.35 -8.68
CA PRO A 37 3.36 -24.92 -9.89
C PRO A 37 4.05 -23.88 -10.76
N TYR A 38 3.53 -22.66 -10.78
CA TYR A 38 4.14 -21.52 -11.45
C TYR A 38 5.50 -21.17 -10.81
N ASP A 39 5.54 -21.02 -9.49
CA ASP A 39 6.76 -20.68 -8.75
C ASP A 39 7.88 -21.69 -9.01
N LYS A 40 7.55 -22.99 -8.99
CA LYS A 40 8.52 -24.06 -9.29
C LYS A 40 9.14 -23.89 -10.67
N ILE A 41 8.34 -23.58 -11.69
CA ILE A 41 8.81 -23.41 -13.06
C ILE A 41 9.67 -22.15 -13.20
N VAL A 42 9.25 -21.03 -12.60
CA VAL A 42 10.01 -19.78 -12.66
C VAL A 42 11.33 -19.92 -11.91
N TYR A 43 11.33 -20.61 -10.78
CA TYR A 43 12.53 -20.92 -10.02
C TYR A 43 13.54 -21.72 -10.85
N GLU A 44 13.12 -22.83 -11.48
CA GLU A 44 14.01 -23.63 -12.33
C GLU A 44 14.52 -22.83 -13.53
N LEU A 45 13.66 -22.03 -14.16
CA LEU A 45 14.05 -21.15 -15.25
C LEU A 45 15.12 -20.14 -14.80
N CYS A 46 14.96 -19.54 -13.61
CA CYS A 46 15.94 -18.60 -13.07
C CYS A 46 17.25 -19.31 -12.74
N LYS A 47 17.19 -20.49 -12.12
CA LYS A 47 18.36 -21.32 -11.78
C LYS A 47 19.20 -21.65 -13.02
N GLN A 48 18.56 -22.09 -14.11
CA GLN A 48 19.22 -22.39 -15.39
C GLN A 48 19.91 -21.15 -16.02
N ASN A 49 19.38 -19.95 -15.78
CA ASN A 49 19.86 -18.71 -16.38
C ASN A 49 20.72 -17.87 -15.41
N LYS A 50 21.13 -18.43 -14.26
CA LYS A 50 21.86 -17.72 -13.19
C LYS A 50 21.16 -16.43 -12.74
N CYS A 51 19.83 -16.44 -12.71
CA CYS A 51 18.98 -15.35 -12.27
C CYS A 51 18.40 -15.67 -10.87
N LYS A 52 17.86 -14.65 -10.19
CA LYS A 52 17.14 -14.83 -8.91
C LYS A 52 15.67 -14.46 -9.07
N TYR A 53 14.82 -15.12 -8.30
CA TYR A 53 13.37 -14.92 -8.29
C TYR A 53 12.87 -14.77 -6.84
N LEU A 54 11.94 -13.85 -6.65
CA LEU A 54 11.21 -13.67 -5.40
C LEU A 54 9.77 -13.32 -5.74
N ARG A 55 8.80 -13.99 -5.11
CA ARG A 55 7.38 -13.61 -5.16
C ARG A 55 6.84 -13.40 -3.77
N TYR A 56 6.05 -12.35 -3.60
CA TYR A 56 5.29 -12.08 -2.40
C TYR A 56 3.85 -11.71 -2.80
N ALA A 57 2.92 -12.63 -2.59
CA ALA A 57 1.55 -12.54 -3.10
C ALA A 57 1.54 -12.30 -4.63
N ASP A 58 1.00 -11.17 -5.09
CA ASP A 58 0.94 -10.76 -6.51
C ASP A 58 2.20 -10.01 -6.99
N ASP A 59 2.99 -9.45 -6.06
CA ASP A 59 4.26 -8.80 -6.37
C ASP A 59 5.35 -9.85 -6.65
N GLN A 60 6.11 -9.67 -7.74
CA GLN A 60 7.25 -10.53 -8.05
C GLN A 60 8.45 -9.74 -8.56
N PHE A 61 9.64 -10.22 -8.22
CA PHE A 61 10.93 -9.67 -8.59
C PHE A 61 11.76 -10.71 -9.32
N LEU A 62 12.35 -10.28 -10.43
CA LEU A 62 13.29 -11.04 -11.23
C LEU A 62 14.60 -10.26 -11.22
N PHE A 63 15.69 -10.93 -10.88
CA PHE A 63 17.02 -10.32 -10.84
C PHE A 63 17.92 -11.04 -11.83
N ALA A 64 18.57 -10.27 -12.70
CA ALA A 64 19.57 -10.73 -13.64
C ALA A 64 20.69 -9.68 -13.73
N GLU A 65 21.91 -10.13 -14.01
CA GLU A 65 23.07 -9.23 -14.22
C GLU A 65 22.95 -8.43 -15.53
N ASP A 66 22.20 -8.96 -16.49
CA ASP A 66 22.03 -8.38 -17.82
C ASP A 66 20.56 -8.09 -18.14
N LYS A 67 20.34 -6.93 -18.77
CA LYS A 67 19.00 -6.43 -19.10
C LYS A 67 18.32 -7.29 -20.18
N ASN A 68 19.06 -7.81 -21.17
CA ASN A 68 18.48 -8.65 -22.22
C ASN A 68 18.02 -10.00 -21.65
N LYS A 69 18.83 -10.61 -20.77
CA LYS A 69 18.42 -11.81 -20.01
C LYS A 69 17.13 -11.56 -19.23
N LEU A 70 17.01 -10.39 -18.59
CA LEU A 70 15.80 -10.02 -17.86
C LEU A 70 14.58 -9.91 -18.78
N HIS A 71 14.71 -9.29 -19.96
CA HIS A 71 13.61 -9.20 -20.94
C HIS A 71 13.15 -10.58 -21.44
N ILE A 72 14.10 -11.49 -21.74
CA ILE A 72 13.78 -12.87 -22.11
C ILE A 72 13.05 -13.58 -20.97
N LEU A 73 13.51 -13.38 -19.73
CA LEU A 73 12.90 -13.98 -18.55
C LEU A 73 11.47 -13.48 -18.33
N ILE A 74 11.24 -12.16 -18.45
CA ILE A 74 9.91 -11.54 -18.36
C ILE A 74 8.97 -12.13 -19.43
N PHE A 75 9.44 -12.31 -20.66
CA PHE A 75 8.65 -12.92 -21.73
C PHE A 75 8.24 -14.36 -21.39
N LYS A 76 9.20 -15.20 -20.98
CA LYS A 76 8.95 -16.61 -20.60
C LYS A 76 8.00 -16.71 -19.40
N VAL A 77 8.21 -15.86 -18.39
CA VAL A 77 7.35 -15.75 -17.20
C VAL A 77 5.93 -15.36 -17.59
N SER A 78 5.78 -14.35 -18.45
CA SER A 78 4.46 -13.89 -18.91
C SER A 78 3.73 -14.97 -19.70
N LYS A 79 4.42 -15.68 -20.59
CA LYS A 79 3.87 -16.83 -21.31
C LYS A 79 3.38 -17.92 -20.35
N LYS A 80 4.11 -18.19 -19.26
CA LYS A 80 3.72 -19.19 -18.27
C LYS A 80 2.50 -18.75 -17.44
N LEU A 81 2.44 -17.48 -17.00
CA LEU A 81 1.25 -16.96 -16.32
C LEU A 81 0.02 -17.02 -17.23
N ASN A 82 0.18 -16.66 -18.50
CA ASN A 82 -0.91 -16.72 -19.48
C ASN A 82 -1.45 -18.15 -19.66
N SER A 83 -0.58 -19.17 -19.59
CA SER A 83 -1.00 -20.58 -19.62
C SER A 83 -1.86 -20.99 -18.41
N LEU A 84 -1.85 -20.20 -17.33
CA LEU A 84 -2.67 -20.37 -16.12
C LEU A 84 -3.89 -19.42 -16.11
N GLY A 85 -4.20 -18.77 -17.24
CA GLY A 85 -5.29 -17.81 -17.33
C GLY A 85 -5.05 -16.49 -16.58
N LEU A 86 -3.81 -16.22 -16.15
CA LEU A 86 -3.40 -15.00 -15.46
C LEU A 86 -2.56 -14.12 -16.40
N SER A 87 -2.59 -12.81 -16.21
CA SER A 87 -1.77 -11.89 -17.00
C SER A 87 -1.04 -10.88 -16.11
N VAL A 88 0.15 -10.48 -16.55
CA VAL A 88 0.94 -9.47 -15.87
C VAL A 88 0.36 -8.08 -16.19
N ASN A 89 0.22 -7.24 -15.16
CA ASN A 89 -0.13 -5.84 -15.36
C ASN A 89 1.06 -5.06 -15.94
N GLN A 90 1.07 -4.90 -17.27
CA GLN A 90 2.17 -4.26 -18.01
C GLN A 90 2.50 -2.85 -17.51
N LYS A 91 1.50 -2.07 -17.06
CA LYS A 91 1.72 -0.71 -16.52
C LYS A 91 2.54 -0.71 -15.22
N LYS A 92 2.53 -1.83 -14.48
CA LYS A 92 3.27 -2.01 -13.23
C LYS A 92 4.64 -2.66 -13.43
N VAL A 93 4.94 -3.21 -14.61
CA VAL A 93 6.24 -3.81 -14.90
C VAL A 93 7.27 -2.69 -15.07
N LYS A 94 8.29 -2.68 -14.21
CA LYS A 94 9.39 -1.72 -14.27
C LYS A 94 10.72 -2.46 -14.28
N VAL A 95 11.56 -2.18 -15.27
CA VAL A 95 12.96 -2.63 -15.31
C VAL A 95 13.81 -1.52 -14.71
N ARG A 96 14.58 -1.84 -13.66
CA ARG A 96 15.34 -0.88 -12.87
C ARG A 96 16.66 -1.50 -12.43
N THR A 97 17.62 -0.66 -12.06
CA THR A 97 18.82 -1.14 -11.37
C THR A 97 18.48 -1.58 -9.93
N THR A 98 19.38 -2.34 -9.31
CA THR A 98 19.24 -2.72 -7.90
C THR A 98 19.22 -1.50 -6.98
N GLU A 99 20.03 -0.47 -7.26
CA GLU A 99 20.07 0.74 -6.45
C GLU A 99 18.76 1.54 -6.55
N ASP A 100 18.20 1.67 -7.76
CA ASP A 100 16.88 2.29 -7.96
C ASP A 100 15.78 1.55 -7.20
N LEU A 101 15.84 0.22 -7.17
CA LEU A 101 14.89 -0.60 -6.40
C LEU A 101 15.03 -0.35 -4.89
N ILE A 102 16.27 -0.31 -4.38
CA ILE A 102 16.55 -0.05 -2.97
C ILE A 102 16.01 1.33 -2.56
N ASN A 103 16.19 2.33 -3.41
CA ASN A 103 15.74 3.71 -3.17
C ASN A 103 14.21 3.83 -3.27
N ASP A 104 13.60 3.30 -4.33
CA ASP A 104 12.13 3.27 -4.54
C ASP A 104 11.40 2.57 -3.37
N ARG A 105 11.97 1.47 -2.86
CA ARG A 105 11.42 0.73 -1.72
C ARG A 105 11.87 1.25 -0.36
N SER A 106 12.77 2.23 -0.35
CA SER A 106 13.31 2.90 0.83
C SER A 106 13.86 1.94 1.89
N PHE A 107 14.52 0.84 1.47
CA PHE A 107 14.97 -0.20 2.40
C PHE A 107 15.89 0.34 3.48
N LYS A 108 16.84 1.21 3.11
CA LYS A 108 17.78 1.86 4.05
C LYS A 108 17.04 2.66 5.14
N ILE A 109 15.94 3.33 4.80
CA ILE A 109 15.15 4.11 5.77
C ILE A 109 14.36 3.18 6.67
N PHE A 110 13.75 2.12 6.12
CA PHE A 110 13.05 1.11 6.92
C PHE A 110 13.95 0.38 7.92
N ASP A 111 15.22 0.15 7.58
CA ASP A 111 16.20 -0.52 8.43
C ASP A 111 16.50 0.25 9.73
N LEU A 112 16.30 1.57 9.76
CA LEU A 112 16.42 2.38 10.98
C LEU A 112 15.42 1.96 12.07
N LEU A 113 14.27 1.42 11.66
CA LEU A 113 13.17 1.01 12.53
C LEU A 113 12.80 -0.48 12.31
N LYS A 114 13.82 -1.31 12.11
CA LYS A 114 13.67 -2.74 11.82
C LYS A 114 13.09 -3.50 13.01
N GLU A 115 13.59 -3.25 14.20
CA GLU A 115 13.19 -3.97 15.41
C GLU A 115 12.06 -3.25 16.16
N GLY A 116 11.32 -4.00 16.99
CA GLY A 116 10.23 -3.43 17.79
C GLY A 116 10.69 -2.37 18.79
N ARG A 117 11.91 -2.54 19.36
CA ARG A 117 12.50 -1.59 20.31
C ARG A 117 12.86 -0.25 19.67
N ASP A 118 13.21 -0.24 18.39
CA ASP A 118 13.63 0.98 17.68
C ASP A 118 12.52 2.02 17.61
N ARG A 119 11.26 1.59 17.59
CA ARG A 119 10.07 2.47 17.57
C ARG A 119 9.86 3.26 18.87
N LYS A 120 10.54 2.85 19.95
CA LYS A 120 10.56 3.53 21.24
C LYS A 120 11.81 4.40 21.41
N ASP A 121 12.81 4.25 20.56
CA ASP A 121 14.04 5.04 20.59
C ASP A 121 13.80 6.38 19.88
N LYS A 122 13.82 7.47 20.65
CA LYS A 122 13.63 8.82 20.12
C LYS A 122 14.64 9.15 19.02
N LYS A 123 15.92 8.82 19.19
CA LYS A 123 16.98 9.20 18.23
C LYS A 123 16.77 8.50 16.89
N LYS A 124 16.46 7.21 16.91
CA LYS A 124 16.18 6.44 15.68
C LYS A 124 14.91 6.93 14.97
N VAL A 125 13.86 7.23 15.74
CA VAL A 125 12.62 7.78 15.16
C VAL A 125 12.86 9.18 14.58
N GLU A 126 13.63 10.05 15.24
CA GLU A 126 14.00 11.36 14.69
C GLU A 126 14.82 11.21 13.40
N GLN A 127 15.82 10.33 13.39
CA GLN A 127 16.61 10.08 12.19
C GLN A 127 15.74 9.55 11.04
N PHE A 128 14.82 8.63 11.31
CA PHE A 128 13.87 8.15 10.30
C PHE A 128 13.02 9.29 9.73
N VAL A 129 12.52 10.16 10.61
CA VAL A 129 11.70 11.32 10.21
C VAL A 129 12.52 12.33 9.42
N ASP A 130 13.77 12.57 9.79
CA ASP A 130 14.68 13.44 9.06
C ASP A 130 14.88 12.96 7.63
N TYR A 131 15.14 11.66 7.42
CA TYR A 131 15.22 11.11 6.06
C TYR A 131 13.92 11.26 5.27
N TYR A 132 12.77 11.02 5.89
CA TYR A 132 11.48 11.21 5.22
C TYR A 132 11.26 12.68 4.80
N LEU A 133 11.54 13.62 5.70
CA LEU A 133 11.39 15.05 5.44
C LEU A 133 12.40 15.54 4.40
N ASP A 134 13.63 15.02 4.41
CA ASP A 134 14.64 15.34 3.40
C ASP A 134 14.21 14.90 2.00
N LEU A 135 13.65 13.69 1.87
CA LEU A 135 13.06 13.21 0.62
C LEU A 135 11.89 14.09 0.15
N LEU A 136 11.02 14.48 1.08
CA LEU A 136 9.88 15.34 0.80
C LEU A 136 10.34 16.71 0.28
N ASP A 137 11.32 17.32 0.95
CA ASP A 137 11.76 18.69 0.68
C ASP A 137 12.66 18.78 -0.58
N LYS A 138 13.52 17.78 -0.86
CA LYS A 138 14.50 17.84 -1.96
C LYS A 138 14.02 17.21 -3.27
N SER A 139 13.67 15.92 -3.22
CA SER A 139 13.39 15.11 -4.42
C SER A 139 11.89 14.94 -4.69
N GLY A 140 11.05 15.30 -3.72
CA GLY A 140 9.67 14.86 -3.66
C GLY A 140 9.54 13.35 -3.47
N LEU A 141 8.31 12.87 -3.42
CA LEU A 141 7.99 11.47 -3.10
C LEU A 141 7.56 10.64 -4.33
N VAL A 142 7.50 11.22 -5.52
CA VAL A 142 6.98 10.56 -6.75
C VAL A 142 7.74 9.28 -7.12
N ASN A 143 9.03 9.23 -6.82
CA ASN A 143 9.88 8.07 -7.10
C ASN A 143 9.97 7.07 -5.93
N ILE A 144 9.25 7.32 -4.86
CA ILE A 144 9.16 6.45 -3.69
C ILE A 144 7.86 5.64 -3.77
N LYS A 145 7.91 4.37 -3.38
CA LYS A 145 6.74 3.49 -3.37
C LYS A 145 5.54 4.16 -2.72
N ASP A 146 4.43 4.18 -3.45
CA ASP A 146 3.13 4.75 -3.05
C ASP A 146 3.26 6.20 -2.52
N ASN A 147 4.10 7.00 -3.18
CA ASN A 147 4.39 8.40 -2.83
C ASN A 147 4.81 8.58 -1.37
N GLY A 148 5.59 7.64 -0.81
CA GLY A 148 6.10 7.72 0.56
C GLY A 148 5.08 7.39 1.65
N THR A 149 3.83 7.05 1.30
CA THR A 149 2.78 6.65 2.24
C THR A 149 3.22 5.53 3.21
N PRO A 150 3.98 4.49 2.78
CA PRO A 150 4.46 3.45 3.68
C PRO A 150 5.41 3.97 4.77
N LEU A 151 6.26 4.94 4.45
CA LEU A 151 7.16 5.58 5.41
C LEU A 151 6.37 6.42 6.42
N LEU A 152 5.42 7.21 5.92
CA LEU A 152 4.54 8.03 6.74
C LEU A 152 3.72 7.17 7.71
N ASN A 153 3.15 6.06 7.22
CA ASN A 153 2.47 5.08 8.06
C ASN A 153 3.43 4.47 9.10
N LYS A 154 4.65 4.07 8.72
CA LYS A 154 5.63 3.51 9.66
C LYS A 154 5.94 4.48 10.81
N ALA A 155 6.14 5.77 10.51
CA ALA A 155 6.37 6.81 11.51
C ALA A 155 5.17 6.94 12.47
N LEU A 156 3.93 6.95 11.95
CA LEU A 156 2.70 7.12 12.73
C LEU A 156 2.54 6.08 13.86
N PHE A 157 3.06 4.88 13.65
CA PHE A 157 3.00 3.79 14.63
C PHE A 157 4.19 3.75 15.62
N CYS A 158 5.10 4.73 15.55
CA CYS A 158 6.22 4.82 16.49
C CYS A 158 5.79 5.48 17.82
N GLN A 159 6.11 4.84 18.94
CA GLN A 159 5.75 5.35 20.26
C GLN A 159 6.49 6.66 20.58
N ALA A 160 7.77 6.75 20.18
CA ALA A 160 8.60 7.93 20.42
C ALA A 160 8.21 9.14 19.55
N LEU A 161 7.29 8.99 18.59
CA LEU A 161 6.79 10.09 17.75
C LEU A 161 6.19 11.24 18.59
N LYS A 162 5.67 10.96 19.79
CA LYS A 162 5.14 12.00 20.68
C LYS A 162 6.22 12.94 21.22
N SER A 163 7.46 12.46 21.31
CA SER A 163 8.59 13.10 21.99
C SER A 163 9.67 13.65 21.04
N ILE A 164 9.48 13.52 19.72
CA ILE A 164 10.40 14.12 18.74
C ILE A 164 10.29 15.63 18.72
N ASP A 165 11.28 16.28 18.12
CA ASP A 165 11.28 17.72 17.85
C ASP A 165 9.94 18.25 17.32
N PHE A 166 9.52 19.40 17.85
CA PHE A 166 8.21 20.00 17.58
C PHE A 166 8.06 20.45 16.12
N SER A 167 9.11 20.99 15.50
CA SER A 167 9.11 21.43 14.10
C SER A 167 8.91 20.23 13.18
N LYS A 168 9.66 19.14 13.41
CA LYS A 168 9.53 17.88 12.66
C LYS A 168 8.14 17.28 12.81
N LYS A 169 7.62 17.25 14.04
CA LYS A 169 6.25 16.77 14.32
C LYS A 169 5.20 17.60 13.58
N THR A 170 5.36 18.91 13.51
CA THR A 170 4.43 19.81 12.81
C THR A 170 4.43 19.56 11.31
N LYS A 171 5.61 19.39 10.69
CA LYS A 171 5.73 18.97 9.28
C LYS A 171 5.07 17.60 9.02
N LEU A 172 5.29 16.61 9.88
CA LEU A 172 4.60 15.32 9.73
C LEU A 172 3.08 15.45 9.87
N MET A 173 2.62 16.29 10.79
CA MET A 173 1.20 16.52 10.98
C MET A 173 0.54 17.14 9.75
N SER A 174 1.21 18.04 9.02
CA SER A 174 0.64 18.55 7.77
C SER A 174 0.51 17.43 6.73
N CYS A 175 1.46 16.50 6.64
CA CYS A 175 1.35 15.33 5.76
C CYS A 175 0.17 14.42 6.16
N TYR A 176 -0.02 14.14 7.46
CA TYR A 176 -1.15 13.31 7.92
C TYR A 176 -2.51 13.98 7.72
N LEU A 177 -2.55 15.31 7.69
CA LEU A 177 -3.77 16.10 7.49
C LEU A 177 -4.00 16.47 6.03
N ASP A 178 -3.18 15.98 5.11
CA ASP A 178 -3.42 16.17 3.68
C ASP A 178 -4.66 15.39 3.21
N ASP A 179 -5.44 15.96 2.28
CA ASP A 179 -6.68 15.35 1.79
C ASP A 179 -6.40 14.05 1.00
N GLU A 180 -5.28 13.96 0.26
CA GLU A 180 -4.87 12.76 -0.47
C GLU A 180 -4.47 11.62 0.48
N TYR A 181 -3.84 11.95 1.60
CA TYR A 181 -3.56 10.96 2.63
C TYR A 181 -4.85 10.50 3.33
N LEU A 182 -5.68 11.44 3.79
CA LEU A 182 -6.87 11.13 4.59
C LEU A 182 -7.91 10.33 3.82
N LYS A 183 -8.13 10.60 2.53
CA LYS A 183 -9.13 9.85 1.74
C LYS A 183 -8.79 8.36 1.60
N ASN A 184 -7.52 7.99 1.77
CA ASN A 184 -7.01 6.62 1.69
C ASN A 184 -6.68 6.02 3.07
N ALA A 185 -6.85 6.78 4.15
CA ALA A 185 -6.50 6.34 5.49
C ALA A 185 -7.52 5.33 6.04
N ARG A 186 -7.03 4.25 6.64
CA ARG A 186 -7.84 3.29 7.39
C ARG A 186 -8.22 3.84 8.76
N ALA A 187 -9.27 3.31 9.37
CA ALA A 187 -9.77 3.67 10.69
C ALA A 187 -8.65 3.67 11.75
N ILE A 188 -7.75 2.68 11.69
CA ILE A 188 -6.60 2.58 12.60
C ILE A 188 -5.60 3.74 12.43
N HIS A 189 -5.40 4.23 11.20
CA HIS A 189 -4.53 5.38 10.95
C HIS A 189 -5.19 6.67 11.47
N LEU A 190 -6.49 6.85 11.19
CA LEU A 190 -7.29 7.98 11.70
C LEU A 190 -7.26 8.03 13.24
N GLU A 191 -7.41 6.87 13.89
CA GLU A 191 -7.33 6.75 15.35
C GLU A 191 -5.96 7.15 15.90
N LYS A 192 -4.86 6.74 15.23
CA LYS A 192 -3.51 7.12 15.65
C LYS A 192 -3.30 8.63 15.52
N ILE A 193 -3.72 9.23 14.42
CA ILE A 193 -3.67 10.68 14.21
C ILE A 193 -4.48 11.40 15.28
N TYR A 194 -5.72 11.00 15.50
CA TYR A 194 -6.60 11.56 16.52
C TYR A 194 -5.98 11.55 17.93
N LYS A 195 -5.30 10.44 18.28
CA LYS A 195 -4.60 10.28 19.57
C LYS A 195 -3.34 11.15 19.69
N LEU A 196 -2.73 11.57 18.59
CA LEU A 196 -1.59 12.50 18.58
C LEU A 196 -2.02 13.96 18.73
N LEU A 197 -3.26 14.28 18.35
CA LEU A 197 -3.83 15.62 18.47
C LEU A 197 -4.28 15.94 19.90
N ASN A 198 -4.14 17.21 20.27
CA ASN A 198 -4.71 17.76 21.50
C ASN A 198 -6.24 17.96 21.36
N LYS A 199 -6.92 18.30 22.46
CA LYS A 199 -8.39 18.40 22.50
C LYS A 199 -8.96 19.39 21.47
N ASN A 200 -8.30 20.53 21.26
CA ASN A 200 -8.78 21.55 20.33
C ASN A 200 -8.64 21.08 18.87
N TYR A 201 -7.49 20.53 18.49
CA TYR A 201 -7.25 20.04 17.13
C TYR A 201 -8.06 18.78 16.78
N ARG A 202 -8.51 18.00 17.77
CA ARG A 202 -9.40 16.86 17.54
C ARG A 202 -10.74 17.27 16.93
N GLN A 203 -11.31 18.39 17.36
CA GLN A 203 -12.57 18.87 16.80
C GLN A 203 -12.40 19.37 15.36
N GLU A 204 -11.33 20.11 15.09
CA GLU A 204 -10.99 20.54 13.72
C GLU A 204 -10.72 19.35 12.80
N PHE A 205 -10.07 18.30 13.31
CA PHE A 205 -9.85 17.07 12.56
C PHE A 205 -11.17 16.38 12.18
N ILE A 206 -12.11 16.25 13.11
CA ILE A 206 -13.45 15.69 12.83
C ILE A 206 -14.18 16.54 11.79
N LYS A 207 -14.14 17.87 11.91
CA LYS A 207 -14.74 18.80 10.94
C LYS A 207 -14.15 18.63 9.55
N LYS A 208 -12.83 18.45 9.45
CA LYS A 208 -12.14 18.17 8.18
C LYS A 208 -12.56 16.83 7.57
N LEU A 209 -12.63 15.76 8.35
CA LEU A 209 -13.11 14.45 7.88
C LEU A 209 -14.57 14.51 7.37
N ASN A 210 -15.44 15.22 8.10
CA ASN A 210 -16.83 15.45 7.67
C ASN A 210 -16.91 16.24 6.36
N THR A 211 -16.03 17.23 6.19
CA THR A 211 -15.94 18.03 4.96
C THR A 211 -15.47 17.17 3.79
N LEU A 212 -14.47 16.32 4.01
CA LEU A 212 -13.96 15.38 3.02
C LEU A 212 -15.02 14.34 2.62
N SER A 213 -15.76 13.79 3.58
CA SER A 213 -16.88 12.86 3.33
C SER A 213 -17.96 13.45 2.42
N ARG A 214 -18.27 14.74 2.55
CA ARG A 214 -19.24 15.41 1.65
C ARG A 214 -18.76 15.47 0.21
N LYS A 215 -17.46 15.61 -0.01
CA LYS A 215 -16.84 15.71 -1.35
C LYS A 215 -16.64 14.35 -2.01
N LEU A 216 -16.27 13.33 -1.23
CA LEU A 216 -15.94 12.01 -1.76
C LEU A 216 -17.20 11.21 -2.15
N ILE A 217 -17.10 10.49 -3.27
CA ILE A 217 -18.13 9.57 -3.78
C ILE A 217 -17.76 8.11 -3.43
N HIS A 218 -16.48 7.83 -3.21
CA HIS A 218 -16.01 6.48 -2.89
C HIS A 218 -16.51 6.00 -1.52
N ASN A 219 -17.14 4.83 -1.49
CA ASN A 219 -17.77 4.32 -0.27
C ASN A 219 -16.76 3.77 0.76
N ALA A 220 -15.59 3.28 0.31
CA ALA A 220 -14.57 2.69 1.20
C ALA A 220 -14.13 3.65 2.32
N PHE A 221 -13.84 4.91 1.97
CA PHE A 221 -13.48 5.95 2.95
C PHE A 221 -14.58 6.15 4.01
N HIS A 222 -15.85 6.09 3.62
CA HIS A 222 -16.97 6.31 4.53
C HIS A 222 -17.12 5.18 5.55
N TYR A 223 -16.87 3.94 5.16
CA TYR A 223 -16.85 2.82 6.09
C TYR A 223 -15.67 2.89 7.07
N GLU A 224 -14.47 3.26 6.59
CA GLU A 224 -13.32 3.49 7.47
C GLU A 224 -13.58 4.65 8.46
N LEU A 225 -14.25 5.70 7.99
CA LEU A 225 -14.66 6.82 8.81
C LEU A 225 -15.70 6.42 9.87
N LEU A 226 -16.69 5.60 9.49
CA LEU A 226 -17.70 5.07 10.39
C LEU A 226 -17.05 4.22 11.50
N ASN A 227 -16.19 3.27 11.14
CA ASN A 227 -15.44 2.44 12.08
C ASN A 227 -14.62 3.29 13.07
N PHE A 228 -13.98 4.36 12.57
CA PHE A 228 -13.25 5.30 13.42
C PHE A 228 -14.18 6.07 14.37
N TYR A 229 -15.33 6.55 13.90
CA TYR A 229 -16.27 7.33 14.72
C TYR A 229 -16.90 6.49 15.82
N GLU A 230 -17.38 5.29 15.49
CA GLU A 230 -17.98 4.36 16.46
C GLU A 230 -16.99 4.01 17.57
N LYS A 231 -15.74 3.66 17.19
CA LYS A 231 -14.68 3.32 18.15
C LYS A 231 -14.32 4.46 19.10
N ASN A 232 -14.53 5.70 18.70
CA ASN A 232 -14.19 6.88 19.49
C ASN A 232 -15.43 7.62 20.03
N ALA A 233 -16.62 7.01 19.97
CA ALA A 233 -17.89 7.59 20.40
C ALA A 233 -18.18 8.98 19.78
N ILE A 234 -17.84 9.16 18.50
CA ILE A 234 -18.13 10.36 17.71
C ILE A 234 -19.45 10.18 16.96
N ASP A 235 -20.27 11.23 16.87
CA ASP A 235 -21.56 11.20 16.15
C ASP A 235 -21.38 10.82 14.66
N SER A 236 -21.93 9.67 14.27
CA SER A 236 -21.82 9.09 12.93
C SER A 236 -23.02 9.35 12.02
N ARG A 237 -24.04 10.09 12.48
CA ARG A 237 -25.28 10.35 11.71
C ARG A 237 -25.01 10.94 10.33
N LEU A 238 -24.04 11.87 10.23
CA LEU A 238 -23.66 12.49 8.95
C LEU A 238 -23.09 11.45 7.97
N VAL A 239 -22.18 10.59 8.46
CA VAL A 239 -21.49 9.58 7.66
C VAL A 239 -22.49 8.52 7.19
N LEU A 240 -23.36 8.04 8.07
CA LEU A 240 -24.43 7.09 7.74
C LEU A 240 -25.39 7.64 6.67
N LYS A 241 -25.81 8.91 6.81
CA LYS A 241 -26.64 9.58 5.80
C LYS A 241 -25.92 9.65 4.45
N ARG A 242 -24.61 9.89 4.45
CA ARG A 242 -23.79 9.93 3.24
C ARG A 242 -23.66 8.56 2.59
N ILE A 243 -23.39 7.50 3.36
CA ILE A 243 -23.35 6.11 2.86
C ILE A 243 -24.69 5.73 2.21
N LYS A 244 -25.82 5.99 2.89
CA LYS A 244 -27.15 5.73 2.35
C LYS A 244 -27.40 6.47 1.03
N LYS A 245 -27.01 7.76 0.97
CA LYS A 245 -27.13 8.55 -0.26
C LYS A 245 -26.29 7.94 -1.40
N LEU A 246 -25.06 7.54 -1.13
CA LEU A 246 -24.14 6.97 -2.14
C LEU A 246 -24.55 5.56 -2.57
N SER A 247 -25.29 4.82 -1.74
CA SER A 247 -25.79 3.48 -2.09
C SER A 247 -26.97 3.51 -3.06
N ASN A 248 -27.57 4.69 -3.27
CA ASN A 248 -28.72 4.92 -4.15
C ASN A 248 -28.33 5.62 -5.47
N ILE A 249 -27.03 5.79 -5.74
CA ILE A 249 -26.46 6.37 -6.97
C ILE A 249 -25.87 5.22 -7.78
#